data_AF-A0A3T0RU61-F1
#
_entry.id   AF-A0A3T0RU61-F1
#
_cell.length_a   1.000
_cell.length_b   1.000
_cell.length_c   1.000
_cell.angle_alpha   90.00
_cell.angle_beta   90.00
_cell.angle_gamma   90.00
#
_symmetry.space_group_name_H-M   'P 1'
#
loop_
_entity.id
_entity.type
_entity.pdbx_description
1 polymer ?
#
loop_
_entity_poly.entity_id
_entity_poly.type
_entity_poly.pdbx_seq_one_letter_code
_entity_poly.pdbx_strand_id
1 'polypeptide(L)'
;MLDLFKLKFGKDMDADSEEELADSLRFLEDVLNEEDPEFMKTVGAISIENAAVDESLVETSSAVKKPHAIVKFFTALFAKAQSPFWSAVVKPLLIHKYPKQAISFWVLLVGLVYGGVKFYKAHFWSAPSQLFLTSYADLGLAVQDYDMLEAVEPYYDNVRFSKNVMSLIKMTANLRPSDNSSNNPMISFEIVIQGVSNEPIVEIKDREAEFRDLILRVTEDFTYDDLDTGNGKQALSESILAKINANLTDGQVRKVYYKNIVIKP
;
A
#
# COMPACT_ATOMS: atom_id res chain seq x y z
N MET A 1 21.67 -28.16 11.42
CA MET A 1 20.45 -27.35 11.27
C MET A 1 19.43 -27.61 12.38
N LEU A 2 19.21 -28.88 12.77
CA LEU A 2 18.37 -29.29 13.92
C LEU A 2 18.74 -28.64 15.27
N ASP A 3 20.02 -28.49 15.60
CA ASP A 3 20.45 -27.87 16.88
C ASP A 3 20.16 -26.36 16.98
N LEU A 4 20.11 -25.67 15.83
CA LEU A 4 19.79 -24.24 15.76
C LEU A 4 18.29 -23.97 15.94
N PHE A 5 17.45 -24.98 15.68
CA PHE A 5 16.00 -24.89 15.86
C PHE A 5 15.58 -25.20 17.31
N LYS A 6 16.25 -26.16 17.97
CA LYS A 6 16.07 -26.48 19.40
C LYS A 6 16.34 -25.30 20.35
N LEU A 7 17.14 -24.33 19.92
CA LEU A 7 17.48 -23.14 20.71
C LEU A 7 16.42 -22.03 20.65
N LYS A 8 15.49 -22.06 19.68
CA LYS A 8 14.49 -21.00 19.46
C LYS A 8 13.09 -21.35 19.98
N PHE A 9 12.78 -22.65 20.07
CA PHE A 9 11.49 -23.13 20.59
C PHE A 9 11.74 -23.87 21.90
N GLY A 10 11.46 -23.16 23.00
CA GLY A 10 11.66 -23.65 24.34
C GLY A 10 10.95 -24.98 24.57
N LYS A 11 11.75 -25.97 24.98
CA LYS A 11 11.45 -27.12 25.84
C LYS A 11 9.96 -27.23 26.23
N ASP A 12 9.20 -27.89 25.37
CA ASP A 12 7.98 -28.69 25.61
C ASP A 12 7.36 -29.08 24.24
N MET A 13 8.19 -29.59 23.31
CA MET A 13 7.67 -30.29 22.12
C MET A 13 7.57 -31.77 22.48
N ASP A 14 6.35 -32.30 22.46
CA ASP A 14 6.06 -33.71 22.69
C ASP A 14 6.82 -34.57 21.67
N ALA A 15 7.35 -35.73 22.11
CA ALA A 15 8.18 -36.59 21.29
C ALA A 15 7.52 -36.98 19.95
N ASP A 16 6.19 -37.07 19.94
CA ASP A 16 5.38 -37.38 18.75
C ASP A 16 5.49 -36.29 17.66
N SER A 17 5.75 -35.04 18.05
CA SER A 17 5.93 -33.91 17.12
C SER A 17 7.33 -33.85 16.49
N GLU A 18 8.35 -34.44 17.13
CA GLU A 18 9.69 -34.55 16.53
C GLU A 18 9.69 -35.60 15.40
N GLU A 19 8.89 -36.67 15.52
CA GLU A 19 8.78 -37.72 14.50
C GLU A 19 8.02 -37.23 13.26
N GLU A 20 6.89 -36.53 13.43
CA GLU A 20 6.17 -35.90 12.30
C GLU A 20 7.01 -34.86 11.54
N LEU A 21 7.84 -34.09 12.26
CA LEU A 21 8.74 -33.13 11.63
C LEU A 21 9.89 -33.83 10.88
N ALA A 22 10.44 -34.90 11.43
CA ALA A 22 11.47 -35.68 10.76
C ALA A 22 10.95 -36.32 9.46
N ASP A 23 9.72 -36.83 9.47
CA ASP A 23 9.08 -37.41 8.29
C ASP A 23 8.71 -36.34 7.25
N SER A 24 8.25 -35.16 7.68
CA SER A 24 7.98 -34.03 6.79
C SER A 24 9.26 -33.52 6.11
N LEU A 25 10.39 -33.51 6.83
CA LEU A 25 11.69 -33.12 6.27
C LEU A 25 12.23 -34.15 5.28
N ARG A 26 12.08 -35.45 5.58
CA ARG A 26 12.44 -36.53 4.64
C ARG A 26 11.61 -36.47 3.37
N PHE A 27 10.31 -36.22 3.48
CA PHE A 27 9.42 -36.06 2.34
C PHE A 27 9.85 -34.87 1.45
N LEU A 28 10.20 -33.73 2.05
CA LEU A 28 10.70 -32.59 1.30
C LEU A 28 12.05 -32.87 0.64
N GLU A 29 12.95 -33.60 1.31
CA GLU A 29 14.25 -33.99 0.76
C GLU A 29 14.11 -34.97 -0.42
N ASP A 30 13.15 -35.91 -0.36
CA ASP A 30 12.83 -36.81 -1.47
C ASP A 30 12.19 -36.06 -2.65
N VAL A 31 11.25 -35.14 -2.40
CA VAL A 31 10.63 -34.32 -3.46
C VAL A 31 11.65 -33.41 -4.13
N LEU A 32 12.55 -32.78 -3.36
CA LEU A 32 13.63 -31.95 -3.91
C LEU A 32 14.64 -32.75 -4.72
N ASN A 33 14.95 -33.99 -4.31
CA ASN A 33 15.83 -34.88 -5.06
C ASN A 33 15.19 -35.43 -6.35
N GLU A 34 13.85 -35.57 -6.39
CA GLU A 34 13.12 -36.03 -7.58
C GLU A 34 12.89 -34.91 -8.60
N GLU A 35 12.59 -33.68 -8.15
CA GLU A 35 12.28 -32.57 -9.07
C GLU A 35 13.52 -31.91 -9.70
N ASP A 36 14.67 -31.80 -9.00
CA ASP A 36 15.85 -31.15 -9.58
C ASP A 36 17.21 -31.63 -9.02
N PRO A 37 17.82 -32.69 -9.59
CA PRO A 37 19.09 -33.23 -9.14
C PRO A 37 20.31 -32.32 -9.45
N GLU A 38 20.17 -31.30 -10.30
CA GLU A 38 21.27 -30.36 -10.60
C GLU A 38 21.43 -29.33 -9.48
N PHE A 39 20.34 -28.95 -8.81
CA PHE A 39 20.36 -28.00 -7.71
C PHE A 39 21.28 -28.47 -6.56
N MET A 40 21.19 -29.73 -6.15
CA MET A 40 22.01 -30.28 -5.05
C MET A 40 23.52 -30.31 -5.38
N LYS A 41 23.89 -30.44 -6.66
CA LYS A 41 25.30 -30.33 -7.09
C LYS A 41 25.84 -28.92 -6.93
N THR A 42 25.00 -27.91 -7.17
CA THR A 42 25.42 -26.50 -7.04
C THR A 42 25.57 -26.08 -5.58
N VAL A 43 24.68 -26.53 -4.68
CA VAL A 43 24.75 -26.20 -3.25
C VAL A 43 25.95 -26.88 -2.57
N GLY A 44 26.26 -28.12 -2.94
CA GLY A 44 27.45 -28.82 -2.44
C GLY A 44 28.79 -28.21 -2.88
N ALA A 45 28.81 -27.47 -4.00
CA ALA A 45 30.02 -26.85 -4.54
C ALA A 45 30.37 -25.50 -3.88
N ILE A 46 29.46 -24.90 -3.09
CA ILE A 46 29.71 -23.65 -2.37
C ILE A 46 30.32 -23.98 -1.00
N SER A 47 31.54 -24.52 -0.99
CA SER A 47 32.40 -24.48 0.19
C SER A 47 33.38 -23.33 0.03
N ILE A 48 33.27 -22.32 0.89
CA ILE A 48 34.09 -21.11 0.86
C ILE A 48 35.53 -21.47 1.27
N GLU A 49 36.46 -21.43 0.31
CA GLU A 49 37.90 -21.45 0.59
C GLU A 49 38.31 -20.10 1.22
N ASN A 50 38.70 -20.12 2.48
CA ASN A 50 39.36 -18.99 3.14
C ASN A 50 40.83 -18.94 2.71
N ALA A 51 41.18 -18.13 1.72
CA ALA A 51 42.57 -17.86 1.37
C ALA A 51 42.83 -16.37 1.07
N ALA A 52 43.82 -15.84 1.80
CA ALA A 52 44.65 -14.65 1.53
C ALA A 52 44.04 -13.25 1.76
N VAL A 53 44.40 -12.67 2.92
CA VAL A 53 44.50 -11.22 3.15
C VAL A 53 45.98 -10.90 3.37
N ASP A 54 46.57 -10.08 2.49
CA ASP A 54 47.98 -9.66 2.52
C ASP A 54 48.22 -8.56 3.57
N GLU A 55 49.27 -8.73 4.39
CA GLU A 55 49.55 -7.98 5.63
C GLU A 55 50.72 -6.97 5.48
N SER A 56 51.05 -6.52 4.27
CA SER A 56 52.34 -5.86 3.99
C SER A 56 52.37 -4.32 4.07
N LEU A 57 51.42 -3.66 4.76
CA LEU A 57 51.29 -2.18 4.70
C LEU A 57 51.60 -1.41 6.01
N VAL A 58 52.14 -2.05 7.05
CA VAL A 58 52.21 -1.45 8.40
C VAL A 58 53.60 -0.91 8.84
N GLU A 59 54.70 -1.12 8.10
CA GLU A 59 56.04 -0.90 8.66
C GLU A 59 56.77 0.44 8.38
N THR A 60 56.14 1.47 7.83
CA THR A 60 56.85 2.75 7.55
C THR A 60 56.34 3.94 8.37
N SER A 61 56.69 4.03 9.66
CA SER A 61 56.60 5.32 10.36
C SER A 61 57.55 5.57 11.55
N SER A 62 58.41 4.63 11.95
CA SER A 62 59.30 4.83 13.11
C SER A 62 60.66 5.43 12.75
N ALA A 63 60.72 6.74 12.44
CA ALA A 63 61.98 7.51 12.49
C ALA A 63 61.76 9.04 12.53
N VAL A 64 61.39 9.60 13.70
CA VAL A 64 61.38 11.06 13.91
C VAL A 64 62.53 11.49 14.83
N LYS A 65 63.47 12.24 14.25
CA LYS A 65 64.69 12.77 14.88
C LYS A 65 64.44 14.19 15.41
N LYS A 66 64.48 14.34 16.75
CA LYS A 66 64.60 15.52 17.64
C LYS A 66 63.87 16.86 17.31
N PRO A 67 63.07 17.42 18.26
CA PRO A 67 62.24 18.61 18.06
C PRO A 67 62.96 19.90 18.48
N HIS A 68 63.79 20.49 17.61
CA HIS A 68 64.38 21.81 17.91
C HIS A 68 63.81 22.96 17.07
N ALA A 69 63.12 22.70 15.97
CA ALA A 69 62.53 23.73 15.11
C ALA A 69 61.12 24.15 15.54
N ILE A 70 60.27 23.19 15.91
CA ILE A 70 58.85 23.46 16.19
C ILE A 70 58.67 24.28 17.47
N VAL A 71 59.39 23.94 18.54
CA VAL A 71 59.30 24.70 19.81
C VAL A 71 59.78 26.14 19.61
N LYS A 72 60.84 26.37 18.81
CA LYS A 72 61.34 27.72 18.51
C LYS A 72 60.37 28.53 17.66
N PHE A 73 59.72 27.89 16.68
CA PHE A 73 58.73 28.54 15.83
C PHE A 73 57.48 28.97 16.62
N PHE A 74 56.99 28.10 17.53
CA PHE A 74 55.88 28.46 18.42
C PHE A 74 56.29 29.55 19.43
N THR A 75 57.50 29.51 20.02
CA THR A 75 57.91 30.60 20.92
C THR A 75 58.09 31.96 20.23
N ALA A 76 58.51 31.98 18.95
CA ALA A 76 58.68 33.22 18.18
C ALA A 76 57.35 33.80 17.68
N LEU A 77 56.39 32.95 17.29
CA LEU A 77 55.06 33.40 16.88
C LEU A 77 54.25 33.96 18.06
N PHE A 78 54.53 33.50 19.28
CA PHE A 78 53.80 33.89 20.49
C PHE A 78 54.37 35.12 21.18
N ALA A 79 55.65 35.44 20.98
CA ALA A 79 56.28 36.61 21.59
C ALA A 79 55.74 37.96 21.05
N LYS A 80 55.06 37.96 19.89
CA LYS A 80 54.55 39.19 19.24
C LYS A 80 53.03 39.37 19.31
N ALA A 81 52.29 38.37 19.78
CA ALA A 81 50.84 38.42 19.93
C ALA A 81 50.48 38.79 21.38
N GLN A 82 50.81 40.02 21.78
CA GLN A 82 50.46 40.59 23.09
C GLN A 82 48.98 41.01 23.13
N SER A 83 48.09 40.14 22.66
CA SER A 83 46.64 40.36 22.78
C SER A 83 46.15 39.87 24.14
N PRO A 84 45.19 40.57 24.77
CA PRO A 84 44.65 40.18 26.08
C PRO A 84 44.12 38.74 26.11
N PHE A 85 43.69 38.23 24.96
CA PHE A 85 43.23 36.86 24.73
C PHE A 85 44.30 35.79 25.05
N TRP A 86 45.53 35.94 24.55
CA TRP A 86 46.60 34.96 24.80
C TRP A 86 47.00 34.88 26.27
N SER A 87 46.98 36.01 26.98
CA SER A 87 47.24 36.03 28.41
C SER A 87 46.18 35.24 29.21
N ALA A 88 44.93 35.22 28.75
CA ALA A 88 43.85 34.46 29.36
C ALA A 88 43.98 32.95 29.09
N VAL A 89 44.52 32.56 27.92
CA VAL A 89 44.71 31.15 27.54
C VAL A 89 45.96 30.54 28.19
N VAL A 90 47.05 31.30 28.36
CA VAL A 90 48.32 30.76 28.87
C VAL A 90 48.38 30.74 30.41
N LYS A 91 47.69 31.67 31.10
CA LYS A 91 47.60 31.68 32.58
C LYS A 91 47.14 30.36 33.21
N PRO A 92 46.09 29.66 32.71
CA PRO A 92 45.66 28.38 33.28
C PRO A 92 46.59 27.20 32.97
N LEU A 93 47.52 27.31 32.00
CA LEU A 93 48.53 26.29 31.73
C LEU A 93 49.66 26.29 32.77
N LEU A 94 49.84 27.37 33.53
CA LEU A 94 50.83 27.47 34.62
C LEU A 94 50.22 26.99 35.96
N ILE A 95 50.04 25.68 36.08
CA ILE A 95 49.32 25.00 37.18
C ILE A 95 49.83 25.42 38.58
N HIS A 96 51.13 25.65 38.72
CA HIS A 96 51.75 25.98 40.01
C HIS A 96 51.35 27.34 40.58
N LYS A 97 50.99 28.32 39.72
CA LYS A 97 50.75 29.69 40.18
C LYS A 97 49.28 30.00 40.43
N TYR A 98 48.36 29.32 39.74
CA TYR A 98 46.91 29.56 39.83
C TYR A 98 46.10 28.25 39.73
N PRO A 99 46.15 27.37 40.75
CA PRO A 99 45.59 26.01 40.65
C PRO A 99 44.07 25.99 40.45
N LYS A 100 43.32 26.92 41.07
CA LYS A 100 41.86 26.99 40.95
C LYS A 100 41.40 27.33 39.53
N GLN A 101 42.11 28.24 38.85
CA GLN A 101 41.79 28.64 37.47
C GLN A 101 42.19 27.57 36.46
N ALA A 102 43.28 26.84 36.72
CA ALA A 102 43.70 25.70 35.90
C ALA A 102 42.64 24.59 35.91
N ILE A 103 42.11 24.22 37.09
CA ILE A 103 41.09 23.16 37.21
C ILE A 103 39.82 23.56 36.43
N SER A 104 39.31 24.78 36.61
CA SER A 104 38.10 25.22 35.89
C SER A 104 38.30 25.24 34.37
N PHE A 105 39.49 25.60 33.90
CA PHE A 105 39.82 25.59 32.48
C PHE A 105 39.82 24.18 31.90
N TRP A 106 40.45 23.22 32.57
CA TRP A 106 40.50 21.83 32.12
C TRP A 106 39.12 21.14 32.16
N VAL A 107 38.29 21.42 33.17
CA VAL A 107 36.92 20.90 33.23
C VAL A 107 36.09 21.42 32.04
N LEU A 108 36.22 22.71 31.72
CA LEU A 108 35.53 23.30 30.57
C LEU A 108 36.04 22.70 29.25
N LEU A 109 37.35 22.51 29.11
CA LEU A 109 37.95 21.89 27.93
C LEU A 109 37.44 20.46 27.71
N VAL A 110 37.44 19.64 28.77
CA VAL A 110 36.93 18.26 28.71
C VAL A 110 35.44 18.27 28.38
N GLY A 111 34.66 19.18 28.96
CA GLY A 111 33.25 19.35 28.63
C GLY A 111 33.02 19.70 27.17
N LEU A 112 33.83 20.60 26.60
CA LEU A 112 33.77 21.01 25.20
C LEU A 112 34.13 19.85 24.27
N VAL A 113 35.18 19.09 24.58
CA VAL A 113 35.57 17.90 23.80
C VAL A 113 34.48 16.83 23.86
N TYR A 114 33.93 16.53 25.03
CA TYR A 114 32.85 15.56 25.18
C TYR A 114 31.58 15.99 24.42
N GLY A 115 31.20 17.26 24.54
CA GLY A 115 30.09 17.85 23.79
C GLY A 115 30.32 17.77 22.27
N GLY A 116 31.54 18.06 21.81
CA GLY A 116 31.94 17.94 20.42
C GLY A 116 31.84 16.51 19.88
N VAL A 117 32.29 15.52 20.65
CA VAL A 117 32.19 14.10 20.26
C VAL A 117 30.73 13.64 20.20
N LYS A 118 29.90 14.05 21.17
CA LYS A 118 28.46 13.73 21.16
C LYS A 118 27.75 14.39 19.98
N PHE A 119 28.06 15.67 19.71
CA PHE A 119 27.52 16.39 18.56
C PHE A 119 27.95 15.74 17.24
N TYR A 120 29.22 15.39 17.11
CA TYR A 120 29.74 14.72 15.92
C TYR A 120 29.08 13.36 15.70
N LYS A 121 28.92 12.55 16.76
CA LYS A 121 28.20 11.28 16.66
C LYS A 121 26.72 11.46 16.33
N ALA A 122 26.06 12.47 16.88
CA ALA A 122 24.65 12.70 16.60
C ALA A 122 24.39 13.22 15.17
N HIS A 123 25.30 14.05 14.64
CA HIS A 123 25.08 14.75 13.39
C HIS A 123 25.73 14.07 12.17
N PHE A 124 26.92 13.48 12.34
CA PHE A 124 27.68 12.89 11.25
C PHE A 124 27.70 11.36 11.28
N TRP A 125 27.41 10.74 12.42
CA TRP A 125 27.25 9.28 12.50
C TRP A 125 25.77 8.94 12.32
N SER A 126 25.34 8.89 11.06
CA SER A 126 24.03 8.33 10.72
C SER A 126 23.93 6.92 11.32
N ALA A 127 22.72 6.57 11.77
CA ALA A 127 22.42 5.26 12.35
C ALA A 127 23.04 4.14 11.50
N PRO A 128 23.59 3.08 12.11
CA PRO A 128 24.25 2.00 11.37
C PRO A 128 23.28 1.49 10.29
N SER A 129 23.58 1.80 9.03
CA SER A 129 22.89 1.22 7.90
C SER A 129 23.06 -0.28 8.04
N GLN A 130 21.98 -1.00 8.30
CA GLN A 130 22.01 -2.45 8.35
C GLN A 130 22.47 -2.90 6.97
N LEU A 131 23.76 -3.28 6.84
CA LEU A 131 24.37 -3.65 5.57
C LEU A 131 23.77 -4.95 5.00
N PHE A 132 23.01 -5.66 5.82
CA PHE A 132 22.34 -6.89 5.47
C PHE A 132 20.85 -6.74 5.70
N LEU A 133 20.08 -7.02 4.65
CA LEU A 133 18.63 -7.18 4.72
C LEU A 133 18.33 -8.37 5.61
N THR A 134 17.75 -8.11 6.78
CA THR A 134 17.39 -9.18 7.72
C THR A 134 16.13 -9.92 7.27
N SER A 135 15.26 -9.25 6.50
CA SER A 135 14.14 -9.89 5.81
C SER A 135 13.72 -9.09 4.56
N TYR A 136 13.07 -9.76 3.62
CA TYR A 136 12.40 -9.09 2.50
C TYR A 136 11.12 -8.35 2.91
N ALA A 137 10.63 -8.52 4.15
CA ALA A 137 9.45 -7.81 4.62
C ALA A 137 9.66 -6.29 4.66
N ASP A 138 10.88 -5.84 4.93
CA ASP A 138 11.24 -4.41 4.96
C ASP A 138 11.34 -3.78 3.56
N LEU A 139 11.53 -4.60 2.52
CA LEU A 139 11.49 -4.18 1.11
C LEU A 139 10.15 -4.45 0.44
N GLY A 140 9.26 -5.17 1.12
CA GLY A 140 7.91 -5.44 0.63
C GLY A 140 7.13 -4.14 0.51
N LEU A 141 6.30 -4.05 -0.53
CA LEU A 141 5.21 -3.08 -0.52
C LEU A 141 4.37 -3.33 0.73
N ALA A 142 3.96 -2.25 1.41
CA ALA A 142 3.08 -2.38 2.57
C ALA A 142 1.89 -3.27 2.20
N VAL A 143 1.63 -4.30 3.01
CA VAL A 143 0.47 -5.17 2.84
C VAL A 143 -0.75 -4.27 2.85
N GLN A 144 -1.38 -4.10 1.70
CA GLN A 144 -2.64 -3.37 1.62
C GLN A 144 -3.71 -4.31 2.15
N ASP A 145 -4.25 -3.98 3.32
CA ASP A 145 -5.44 -4.64 3.82
C ASP A 145 -6.58 -4.35 2.83
N TYR A 146 -7.02 -5.40 2.13
CA TYR A 146 -8.15 -5.32 1.23
C TYR A 146 -9.41 -5.17 2.06
N ASP A 147 -10.00 -3.97 2.08
CA ASP A 147 -11.36 -3.81 2.56
C ASP A 147 -12.31 -4.46 1.55
N MET A 148 -12.82 -5.63 1.90
CA MET A 148 -13.76 -6.40 1.08
C MET A 148 -15.05 -5.61 0.77
N LEU A 149 -15.35 -4.54 1.50
CA LEU A 149 -16.52 -3.69 1.26
C LEU A 149 -16.24 -2.55 0.28
N GLU A 150 -14.98 -2.09 0.16
CA GLU A 150 -14.62 -0.93 -0.67
C GLU A 150 -14.00 -1.34 -2.01
N ALA A 151 -13.25 -2.44 -2.07
CA ALA A 151 -12.46 -2.84 -3.24
C ALA A 151 -13.18 -3.80 -4.21
N VAL A 152 -14.42 -4.19 -3.93
CA VAL A 152 -15.17 -5.11 -4.81
C VAL A 152 -15.98 -4.30 -5.82
N GLU A 153 -15.46 -4.20 -7.05
CA GLU A 153 -16.30 -3.77 -8.18
C GLU A 153 -17.43 -4.80 -8.37
N PRO A 154 -18.71 -4.38 -8.40
CA PRO A 154 -19.81 -5.29 -8.68
C PRO A 154 -19.57 -5.90 -10.06
N TYR A 155 -19.54 -7.24 -10.14
CA TYR A 155 -19.22 -7.98 -11.37
C TYR A 155 -20.02 -7.46 -12.59
N TYR A 156 -21.28 -7.08 -12.38
CA TYR A 156 -22.18 -6.62 -13.43
C TYR A 156 -22.04 -5.13 -13.80
N ASP A 157 -21.28 -4.32 -13.05
CA ASP A 157 -21.01 -2.91 -13.34
C ASP A 157 -19.73 -2.68 -14.14
N ASN A 158 -18.97 -3.73 -14.42
CA ASN A 158 -17.77 -3.62 -15.23
C ASN A 158 -18.13 -3.30 -16.69
N VAL A 159 -17.53 -2.21 -17.23
CA VAL A 159 -17.71 -1.74 -18.61
C VAL A 159 -17.25 -2.79 -19.63
N ARG A 160 -16.38 -3.72 -19.22
CA ARG A 160 -15.82 -4.77 -20.08
C ARG A 160 -16.77 -5.92 -20.34
N PHE A 161 -17.83 -6.10 -19.54
CA PHE A 161 -18.83 -7.13 -19.84
C PHE A 161 -19.78 -6.66 -20.94
N SER A 162 -20.05 -7.56 -21.90
CA SER A 162 -21.09 -7.35 -22.90
C SER A 162 -22.43 -7.21 -22.19
N LYS A 163 -23.00 -6.01 -22.25
CA LYS A 163 -24.31 -5.75 -21.64
C LYS A 163 -25.39 -6.34 -22.52
N ASN A 164 -26.19 -7.26 -21.98
CA ASN A 164 -27.35 -7.82 -22.65
C ASN A 164 -28.46 -6.76 -22.61
N VAL A 165 -28.55 -5.96 -23.67
CA VAL A 165 -29.48 -4.83 -23.75
C VAL A 165 -30.41 -4.96 -24.95
N MET A 166 -31.68 -4.59 -24.76
CA MET A 166 -32.68 -4.52 -25.81
C MET A 166 -33.49 -3.25 -25.67
N SER A 167 -33.68 -2.52 -26.77
CA SER A 167 -34.63 -1.40 -26.86
C SER A 167 -36.01 -1.90 -27.23
N LEU A 168 -37.03 -1.48 -26.49
CA LEU A 168 -38.42 -1.67 -26.91
C LEU A 168 -38.86 -0.57 -27.86
N ILE A 169 -39.89 -0.85 -28.65
CA ILE A 169 -40.51 0.16 -29.52
C ILE A 169 -41.06 1.34 -28.71
N LYS A 170 -41.12 2.51 -29.37
CA LYS A 170 -41.70 3.72 -28.79
C LYS A 170 -43.15 3.49 -28.37
N MET A 171 -43.45 3.84 -27.12
CA MET A 171 -44.76 3.72 -26.49
C MET A 171 -45.36 5.10 -26.21
N THR A 172 -46.68 5.16 -26.12
CA THR A 172 -47.45 6.36 -25.73
C THR A 172 -48.54 5.94 -24.77
N ALA A 173 -48.61 6.58 -23.61
CA ALA A 173 -49.61 6.32 -22.58
C ALA A 173 -50.24 7.64 -22.12
N ASN A 174 -51.49 7.58 -21.67
CA ASN A 174 -52.12 8.69 -20.97
C ASN A 174 -51.70 8.64 -19.51
N LEU A 175 -51.43 9.80 -18.91
CA LEU A 175 -51.10 9.91 -17.49
C LEU A 175 -52.33 10.32 -16.69
N ARG A 176 -52.26 10.18 -15.36
CA ARG A 176 -53.27 10.78 -14.49
C ARG A 176 -53.10 12.30 -14.46
N PRO A 177 -54.20 13.05 -14.61
CA PRO A 177 -54.17 14.50 -14.48
C PRO A 177 -53.80 14.91 -13.05
N SER A 178 -53.10 16.02 -12.93
CA SER A 178 -52.69 16.64 -11.68
C SER A 178 -52.89 18.16 -11.76
N ASP A 179 -52.64 18.88 -10.67
CA ASP A 179 -52.98 20.31 -10.58
C ASP A 179 -52.23 21.17 -11.62
N ASN A 180 -51.02 20.75 -12.03
CA ASN A 180 -50.24 21.46 -13.05
C ASN A 180 -50.38 20.88 -14.47
N SER A 181 -51.25 19.90 -14.69
CA SER A 181 -51.42 19.28 -16.01
C SER A 181 -52.65 19.80 -16.76
N SER A 182 -52.70 19.54 -18.06
CA SER A 182 -53.93 19.65 -18.84
C SER A 182 -54.93 18.56 -18.44
N ASN A 183 -56.11 18.59 -19.06
CA ASN A 183 -57.15 17.59 -18.82
C ASN A 183 -56.72 16.17 -19.25
N ASN A 184 -55.78 16.05 -20.20
CA ASN A 184 -55.33 14.77 -20.76
C ASN A 184 -53.80 14.78 -20.96
N PRO A 185 -53.01 14.68 -19.88
CA PRO A 185 -51.56 14.57 -20.00
C PRO A 185 -51.17 13.26 -20.68
N MET A 186 -50.11 13.30 -21.48
CA MET A 186 -49.65 12.15 -22.26
C MET A 186 -48.14 12.03 -22.18
N ILE A 187 -47.65 10.81 -22.05
CA ILE A 187 -46.23 10.49 -22.11
C ILE A 187 -45.93 9.69 -23.36
N SER A 188 -44.81 9.99 -24.00
CA SER A 188 -44.22 9.16 -25.04
C SER A 188 -42.79 8.82 -24.69
N PHE A 189 -42.47 7.53 -24.68
CA PHE A 189 -41.18 7.07 -24.19
C PHE A 189 -40.69 5.83 -24.93
N GLU A 190 -39.37 5.68 -24.97
CA GLU A 190 -38.66 4.52 -25.51
C GLU A 190 -37.73 4.02 -24.42
N ILE A 191 -37.85 2.74 -24.04
CA ILE A 191 -37.04 2.14 -22.97
C ILE A 191 -36.01 1.16 -23.51
N VAL A 192 -34.90 1.08 -22.79
CA VAL A 192 -33.84 0.09 -22.99
C VAL A 192 -33.76 -0.75 -21.73
N ILE A 193 -33.95 -2.05 -21.90
CA ILE A 193 -33.93 -3.03 -20.82
C ILE A 193 -32.56 -3.69 -20.79
N GLN A 194 -31.97 -3.83 -19.60
CA GLN A 194 -30.72 -4.55 -19.38
C GLN A 194 -30.98 -5.81 -18.57
N GLY A 195 -30.75 -6.97 -19.18
CA GLY A 195 -30.80 -8.28 -18.55
C GLY A 195 -29.49 -8.61 -17.82
N VAL A 196 -29.57 -9.45 -16.79
CA VAL A 196 -28.39 -10.07 -16.18
C VAL A 196 -27.75 -11.08 -17.14
N SER A 197 -28.60 -11.76 -17.93
CA SER A 197 -28.23 -12.80 -18.89
C SER A 197 -29.03 -12.62 -20.20
N ASN A 198 -28.89 -13.53 -21.17
CA ASN A 198 -29.55 -13.40 -22.48
C ASN A 198 -31.00 -13.93 -22.48
N GLU A 199 -31.30 -14.87 -21.60
CA GLU A 199 -32.60 -15.52 -21.45
C GLU A 199 -33.76 -14.50 -21.26
N PRO A 200 -33.69 -13.55 -20.31
CA PRO A 200 -34.79 -12.59 -20.13
C PRO A 200 -34.97 -11.66 -21.32
N ILE A 201 -33.89 -11.37 -22.07
CA ILE A 201 -33.96 -10.52 -23.26
C ILE A 201 -34.66 -11.24 -24.41
N VAL A 202 -34.36 -12.53 -24.62
CA VAL A 202 -35.05 -13.36 -25.62
C VAL A 202 -36.53 -13.51 -25.25
N GLU A 203 -36.83 -13.78 -23.97
CA GLU A 203 -38.22 -13.91 -23.51
C GLU A 203 -39.02 -12.61 -23.72
N ILE A 204 -38.46 -11.46 -23.33
CA ILE A 204 -39.10 -10.15 -23.52
C ILE A 204 -39.33 -9.85 -25.00
N LYS A 205 -38.40 -10.27 -25.87
CA LYS A 205 -38.54 -10.10 -27.32
C LYS A 205 -39.66 -10.96 -27.90
N ASP A 206 -39.76 -12.22 -27.46
CA ASP A 206 -40.79 -13.14 -27.96
C ASP A 206 -42.19 -12.74 -27.45
N ARG A 207 -42.28 -12.19 -26.23
CA ARG A 207 -43.51 -11.71 -25.58
C ARG A 207 -43.62 -10.17 -25.58
N GLU A 208 -43.02 -9.50 -26.56
CA GLU A 208 -42.89 -8.02 -26.55
C GLU A 208 -44.25 -7.30 -26.42
N ALA A 209 -45.29 -7.81 -27.08
CA ALA A 209 -46.63 -7.22 -27.02
C ALA A 209 -47.25 -7.27 -25.61
N GLU A 210 -46.99 -8.34 -24.85
CA GLU A 210 -47.50 -8.51 -23.49
C GLU A 210 -46.77 -7.58 -22.52
N PHE A 211 -45.44 -7.55 -22.58
CA PHE A 211 -44.64 -6.65 -21.76
C PHE A 211 -44.94 -5.18 -22.07
N ARG A 212 -45.20 -4.85 -23.35
CA ARG A 212 -45.65 -3.52 -23.75
C ARG A 212 -46.96 -3.12 -23.05
N ASP A 213 -47.97 -3.98 -23.04
CA ASP A 213 -49.24 -3.71 -22.35
C ASP A 213 -49.01 -3.52 -20.84
N LEU A 214 -48.20 -4.38 -20.23
CA LEU A 214 -47.84 -4.28 -18.81
C LEU A 214 -47.17 -2.94 -18.49
N ILE A 215 -46.20 -2.52 -19.30
CA ILE A 215 -45.48 -1.25 -19.11
C ILE A 215 -46.42 -0.06 -19.26
N LEU A 216 -47.31 -0.08 -20.27
CA LEU A 216 -48.30 0.98 -20.49
C LEU A 216 -49.22 1.11 -19.27
N ARG A 217 -49.77 -0.01 -18.77
CA ARG A 217 -50.64 -0.01 -17.58
C ARG A 217 -49.95 0.54 -16.33
N VAL A 218 -48.67 0.18 -16.12
CA VAL A 218 -47.89 0.73 -14.99
C VAL A 218 -47.68 2.22 -15.15
N THR A 219 -47.47 2.70 -16.37
CA THR A 219 -47.23 4.12 -16.65
C THR A 219 -48.50 4.95 -16.47
N GLU A 220 -49.67 4.41 -16.81
CA GLU A 220 -50.98 5.05 -16.62
C GLU A 220 -51.33 5.34 -15.16
N ASP A 221 -50.70 4.65 -14.21
CA ASP A 221 -50.94 4.87 -12.78
C ASP A 221 -50.22 6.12 -12.22
N PHE A 222 -49.23 6.66 -12.94
CA PHE A 222 -48.46 7.82 -12.51
C PHE A 222 -49.13 9.14 -12.91
N THR A 223 -48.92 10.16 -12.10
CA THR A 223 -49.39 11.52 -12.40
C THR A 223 -48.37 12.32 -13.21
N TYR A 224 -48.81 13.39 -13.88
CA TYR A 224 -47.91 14.29 -14.60
C TYR A 224 -46.84 14.90 -13.67
N ASP A 225 -47.24 15.40 -12.51
CA ASP A 225 -46.32 16.05 -11.57
C ASP A 225 -45.23 15.10 -11.06
N ASP A 226 -45.58 13.83 -10.82
CA ASP A 226 -44.60 12.82 -10.42
C ASP A 226 -43.53 12.66 -11.51
N LEU A 227 -43.96 12.49 -12.77
CA LEU A 227 -43.06 12.21 -13.89
C LEU A 227 -42.31 13.43 -14.41
N ASP A 228 -42.73 14.65 -14.08
CA ASP A 228 -41.94 15.86 -14.37
C ASP A 228 -40.65 15.89 -13.53
N THR A 229 -40.72 15.37 -12.30
CA THR A 229 -39.56 15.27 -11.40
C THR A 229 -38.60 14.13 -11.78
N GLY A 230 -37.31 14.31 -11.49
CA GLY A 230 -36.30 13.26 -11.68
C GLY A 230 -36.57 12.01 -10.81
N ASN A 231 -37.03 12.22 -9.58
CA ASN A 231 -37.33 11.14 -8.65
C ASN A 231 -38.51 10.29 -9.13
N GLY A 232 -39.56 10.89 -9.69
CA GLY A 232 -40.70 10.11 -10.21
C GLY A 232 -40.35 9.31 -11.47
N LYS A 233 -39.47 9.82 -12.35
CA LYS A 233 -38.93 9.01 -13.46
C LYS A 233 -38.18 7.78 -12.96
N GLN A 234 -37.40 7.94 -11.88
CA GLN A 234 -36.74 6.80 -11.24
C GLN A 234 -37.75 5.82 -10.64
N ALA A 235 -38.75 6.31 -9.90
CA ALA A 235 -39.81 5.47 -9.33
C ALA A 235 -40.61 4.71 -10.40
N LEU A 236 -40.87 5.32 -11.56
CA LEU A 236 -41.49 4.65 -12.71
C LEU A 236 -40.58 3.53 -13.24
N SER A 237 -39.27 3.79 -13.38
CA SER A 237 -38.33 2.76 -13.85
C SER A 237 -38.24 1.57 -12.90
N GLU A 238 -38.27 1.82 -11.59
CA GLU A 238 -38.28 0.78 -10.54
C GLU A 238 -39.58 -0.02 -10.55
N SER A 239 -40.71 0.66 -10.73
CA SER A 239 -42.03 0.02 -10.84
C SER A 239 -42.15 -0.85 -12.09
N ILE A 240 -41.64 -0.36 -13.23
CA ILE A 240 -41.56 -1.14 -14.48
C ILE A 240 -40.66 -2.36 -14.27
N LEU A 241 -39.48 -2.18 -13.69
CA LEU A 241 -38.54 -3.28 -13.41
C LEU A 241 -39.17 -4.36 -12.55
N ALA A 242 -39.84 -3.98 -11.45
CA ALA A 242 -40.51 -4.93 -10.57
C ALA A 242 -41.61 -5.72 -11.29
N LYS A 243 -42.37 -5.06 -12.17
CA LYS A 243 -43.46 -5.69 -12.93
C LYS A 243 -42.93 -6.61 -14.04
N ILE A 244 -41.85 -6.25 -14.71
CA ILE A 244 -41.20 -7.12 -15.70
C ILE A 244 -40.67 -8.36 -15.00
N ASN A 245 -39.89 -8.20 -13.92
CA ASN A 245 -39.31 -9.33 -13.19
C ASN A 245 -40.36 -10.27 -12.58
N ALA A 246 -41.54 -9.76 -12.22
CA ALA A 246 -42.63 -10.59 -11.72
C ALA A 246 -43.31 -11.45 -12.82
N ASN A 247 -43.15 -11.10 -14.10
CA ASN A 247 -43.79 -11.80 -15.24
C ASN A 247 -42.81 -12.59 -16.11
N LEU A 248 -41.50 -12.47 -15.85
CA LEU A 248 -40.47 -13.30 -16.46
C LEU A 248 -40.52 -14.72 -15.91
N THR A 249 -40.36 -15.69 -16.79
CA THR A 249 -40.20 -17.10 -16.39
C THR A 249 -38.75 -17.42 -16.05
N ASP A 250 -37.80 -16.92 -16.84
CA ASP A 250 -36.38 -17.25 -16.69
C ASP A 250 -35.51 -15.99 -16.68
N GLY A 251 -34.53 -15.99 -15.76
CA GLY A 251 -33.59 -14.89 -15.59
C GLY A 251 -34.19 -13.65 -14.93
N GLN A 252 -33.43 -12.55 -14.96
CA GLN A 252 -33.82 -11.29 -14.30
C GLN A 252 -33.33 -10.07 -15.09
N VAL A 253 -34.15 -9.03 -15.08
CA VAL A 253 -33.80 -7.69 -15.56
C VAL A 253 -33.17 -6.90 -14.41
N ARG A 254 -32.04 -6.28 -14.71
CA ARG A 254 -31.22 -5.53 -13.76
C ARG A 254 -31.60 -4.06 -13.70
N LYS A 255 -31.75 -3.42 -14.86
CA LYS A 255 -31.98 -1.98 -15.00
C LYS A 255 -32.85 -1.69 -16.22
N VAL A 256 -33.65 -0.64 -16.12
CA VAL A 256 -34.47 -0.08 -17.20
C VAL A 256 -34.04 1.37 -17.39
N TYR A 257 -33.66 1.72 -18.62
CA TYR A 257 -33.22 3.05 -18.97
C TYR A 257 -34.20 3.69 -19.94
N TYR A 258 -34.36 5.00 -19.88
CA TYR A 258 -35.07 5.76 -20.90
C TYR A 258 -34.09 6.19 -21.99
N LYS A 259 -34.36 5.81 -23.24
CA LYS A 259 -33.65 6.35 -24.40
C LYS A 259 -34.24 7.69 -24.82
N ASN A 260 -35.57 7.79 -24.79
CA ASN A 260 -36.29 9.02 -25.04
C ASN A 260 -37.51 9.07 -24.13
N ILE A 261 -37.82 10.25 -23.58
CA ILE A 261 -39.00 10.51 -22.78
C ILE A 261 -39.47 11.93 -23.09
N VAL A 262 -40.72 12.02 -23.53
CA VAL A 262 -41.40 13.28 -23.85
C VAL A 262 -42.72 13.27 -23.11
N ILE A 263 -42.91 14.26 -22.24
CA ILE A 263 -44.13 14.42 -21.46
C ILE A 263 -44.85 15.65 -22.01
N LYS A 264 -46.14 15.48 -22.29
CA LYS A 264 -47.03 16.56 -22.68
C LYS A 264 -47.95 16.86 -21.49
N PRO A 265 -47.94 18.11 -20.97
CA PRO A 265 -48.88 18.53 -19.94
C PRO A 265 -50.31 18.41 -20.45
#